data_AF-A0A7J5C218-F1
#
_entry.id   AF-A0A7J5C218-F1
#
_cell.length_a   1.000
_cell.length_b   1.000
_cell.length_c   1.000
_cell.angle_alpha   90.00
_cell.angle_beta   90.00
_cell.angle_gamma   90.00
#
_symmetry.space_group_name_H-M   'P 1'
#
loop_
_entity.id
_entity.type
_entity.pdbx_description
1 polymer ?
#
loop_
_entity_poly.entity_id
_entity_poly.type
_entity_poly.pdbx_seq_one_letter_code
_entity_poly.pdbx_strand_id
1 'polypeptide(L)'
;LTHRIAYLLAARDVHPGEIIAITFTNKAAGEMKERVAALVGPRARLMWVSTFHSACVRILRAEHEHAGLTSTFSLYDADDSRRLMQLVTRELDLDPKRYPARGLAAQVSNLKNELVDPEQFAARASGPNERALAEAYTLYQRRLREAHALDFDDLIMTT
;
A
#
# COMPACT_ATOMS: atom_id res chain seq x y z
N LEU A 1 4.89 11.33 -21.99
CA LEU A 1 5.79 10.66 -21.01
C LEU A 1 6.72 9.62 -21.67
N THR A 2 6.20 8.67 -22.46
CA THR A 2 7.00 7.62 -23.13
C THR A 2 8.15 8.16 -23.98
N HIS A 3 7.92 9.24 -24.73
CA HIS A 3 8.98 9.91 -25.51
C HIS A 3 10.06 10.56 -24.64
N ARG A 4 9.72 11.10 -23.46
CA ARG A 4 10.71 11.64 -22.51
C ARG A 4 11.63 10.53 -22.00
N ILE A 5 11.04 9.38 -21.66
CA ILE A 5 11.81 8.20 -21.24
C ILE A 5 12.73 7.74 -22.38
N ALA A 6 12.18 7.58 -23.59
CA ALA A 6 12.96 7.18 -24.75
C ALA A 6 14.13 8.15 -25.03
N TYR A 7 13.90 9.46 -24.89
CA TYR A 7 14.93 10.48 -25.04
C TYR A 7 16.03 10.35 -23.97
N LEU A 8 15.69 10.13 -22.70
CA LEU A 8 16.68 9.93 -21.64
C LEU A 8 17.57 8.72 -21.92
N LEU A 9 16.97 7.62 -22.37
CA LEU A 9 17.69 6.38 -22.66
C LEU A 9 18.55 6.48 -23.93
N ALA A 10 18.03 7.07 -25.00
CA ALA A 10 18.69 7.05 -26.30
C ALA A 10 19.65 8.23 -26.52
N ALA A 11 19.33 9.41 -25.98
CA ALA A 11 20.07 10.64 -26.26
C ALA A 11 20.87 11.16 -25.05
N ARG A 12 20.54 10.72 -23.84
CA ARG A 12 21.21 11.16 -22.60
C ARG A 12 22.01 10.07 -21.90
N ASP A 13 22.08 8.89 -22.49
CA ASP A 13 22.82 7.72 -21.99
C ASP A 13 22.46 7.33 -20.54
N VAL A 14 21.20 7.60 -20.15
CA VAL A 14 20.69 7.21 -18.83
C VAL A 14 20.50 5.70 -18.79
N HIS A 15 20.96 5.04 -17.74
CA HIS A 15 20.79 3.61 -17.62
C HIS A 15 19.31 3.27 -17.32
N PRO A 16 18.70 2.26 -17.97
CA PRO A 16 17.27 1.95 -17.75
C PRO A 16 16.89 1.67 -16.29
N GLY A 17 17.83 1.13 -15.50
CA GLY A 17 17.63 0.88 -14.08
C GLY A 17 17.55 2.14 -13.21
N GLU A 18 17.94 3.31 -13.74
CA GLU A 18 17.88 4.60 -13.04
C GLU A 18 16.53 5.32 -13.28
N ILE A 19 15.64 4.74 -14.09
CA ILE A 19 14.32 5.30 -14.38
C ILE A 19 13.24 4.46 -13.69
N ILE A 20 12.43 5.13 -12.88
CA ILE A 20 11.18 4.60 -12.34
C ILE A 20 10.01 5.37 -12.97
N ALA A 21 9.04 4.65 -13.51
CA ALA A 21 7.80 5.18 -14.05
C ALA A 21 6.61 4.56 -13.30
N ILE A 22 5.88 5.40 -12.57
CA ILE A 22 4.75 4.97 -11.74
C ILE A 22 3.43 5.32 -12.43
N THR A 23 2.48 4.38 -12.43
CA THR A 23 1.10 4.57 -12.93
C THR A 23 0.06 4.22 -11.87
N PHE A 24 -1.20 4.57 -12.12
CA PHE A 24 -2.30 4.22 -11.21
C PHE A 24 -2.89 2.82 -11.44
N THR A 25 -2.72 2.25 -12.64
CA THR A 25 -3.28 0.94 -12.98
C THR A 25 -2.24 0.03 -13.60
N ASN A 26 -2.40 -1.28 -13.40
CA ASN A 26 -1.57 -2.31 -14.03
C ASN A 26 -1.66 -2.25 -15.55
N LYS A 27 -2.85 -1.96 -16.09
CA LYS A 27 -3.05 -1.77 -17.53
C LYS A 27 -2.19 -0.63 -18.08
N ALA A 28 -2.23 0.54 -17.43
CA ALA A 28 -1.41 1.68 -17.85
C ALA A 28 0.10 1.40 -17.71
N ALA A 29 0.52 0.67 -16.68
CA ALA A 29 1.92 0.24 -16.55
C ALA A 29 2.34 -0.67 -17.71
N GLY A 30 1.51 -1.64 -18.06
CA GLY A 30 1.74 -2.57 -19.18
C GLY A 30 1.84 -1.83 -20.51
N GLU A 31 0.84 -1.01 -20.84
CA GLU A 31 0.81 -0.21 -22.07
C GLU A 31 2.02 0.74 -22.17
N MET A 32 2.42 1.37 -21.05
CA MET A 32 3.59 2.25 -21.02
C MET A 32 4.88 1.46 -21.30
N LYS A 33 5.02 0.27 -20.70
CA LYS A 33 6.19 -0.60 -20.89
C LYS A 33 6.32 -1.03 -22.36
N GLU A 34 5.22 -1.43 -22.99
CA GLU A 34 5.17 -1.79 -24.42
C GLU A 34 5.56 -0.61 -25.30
N ARG A 35 5.00 0.58 -25.05
CA ARG A 35 5.31 1.79 -25.82
C ARG A 35 6.76 2.22 -25.70
N VAL A 36 7.37 2.14 -24.53
CA VAL A 36 8.79 2.48 -24.36
C VAL A 36 9.67 1.42 -25.05
N ALA A 37 9.35 0.13 -24.90
CA ALA A 37 10.08 -0.95 -25.57
C ALA A 37 10.03 -0.84 -27.11
N ALA A 38 8.91 -0.36 -27.68
CA ALA A 38 8.79 -0.10 -29.11
C ALA A 38 9.71 1.04 -29.60
N LEU A 39 10.06 2.00 -28.73
CA LEU A 39 10.88 3.16 -29.08
C LEU A 39 12.38 2.93 -28.93
N VAL A 40 12.81 2.21 -27.88
CA VAL A 40 14.25 2.04 -27.55
C VAL A 40 14.70 0.57 -27.47
N GLY A 41 13.81 -0.36 -27.85
CA GLY A 41 14.09 -1.79 -27.87
C GLY A 41 14.02 -2.48 -26.50
N PRO A 42 14.49 -3.74 -26.42
CA PRO A 42 14.30 -4.60 -25.25
C PRO A 42 15.00 -4.12 -23.97
N ARG A 43 15.99 -3.21 -24.08
CA ARG A 43 16.66 -2.60 -22.93
C ARG A 43 15.69 -1.88 -21.98
N ALA A 44 14.56 -1.39 -22.49
CA ALA A 44 13.48 -0.81 -21.67
C ALA A 44 12.88 -1.78 -20.64
N ARG A 45 13.06 -3.11 -20.80
CA ARG A 45 12.51 -4.11 -19.87
C ARG A 45 13.18 -4.09 -18.49
N LEU A 46 14.39 -3.55 -18.39
CA LEU A 46 15.13 -3.38 -17.13
C LEU A 46 14.58 -2.22 -16.28
N MET A 47 13.82 -1.31 -16.90
CA MET A 47 13.22 -0.17 -16.23
C MET A 47 12.07 -0.59 -15.31
N TRP A 48 11.88 0.15 -14.22
CA TRP A 48 10.75 -0.09 -13.33
C TRP A 48 9.54 0.67 -13.87
N VAL A 49 8.59 -0.07 -14.45
CA VAL A 49 7.28 0.46 -14.85
C VAL A 49 6.23 -0.30 -14.06
N SER A 50 5.63 0.35 -13.09
CA SER A 50 4.75 -0.30 -12.12
C SER A 50 3.69 0.65 -11.57
N THR A 51 2.74 0.12 -10.81
CA THR A 51 1.90 0.96 -9.96
C THR A 51 2.63 1.37 -8.70
N PHE A 52 2.06 2.32 -7.94
CA PHE A 52 2.55 2.69 -6.61
C PHE A 52 2.71 1.45 -5.72
N HIS A 53 1.63 0.67 -5.56
CA HIS A 53 1.65 -0.54 -4.74
C HIS A 53 2.72 -1.55 -5.20
N SER A 54 2.81 -1.83 -6.50
CA SER A 54 3.81 -2.76 -7.03
C SER A 54 5.25 -2.29 -6.79
N ALA A 55 5.49 -0.97 -6.82
CA ALA A 55 6.79 -0.41 -6.46
C ALA A 55 7.07 -0.58 -4.96
N CYS A 56 6.11 -0.21 -4.10
CA CYS A 56 6.24 -0.30 -2.65
C CYS A 56 6.47 -1.75 -2.20
N VAL A 57 5.70 -2.71 -2.72
CA VAL A 57 5.93 -4.15 -2.45
C VAL A 57 7.35 -4.55 -2.82
N ARG A 58 7.85 -4.12 -3.99
CA ARG A 58 9.20 -4.48 -4.41
C ARG A 58 10.27 -3.92 -3.47
N ILE A 59 10.10 -2.68 -3.00
CA ILE A 59 11.00 -2.04 -2.04
C ILE A 59 10.93 -2.78 -0.70
N LEU A 60 9.73 -2.97 -0.15
CA LEU A 60 9.53 -3.66 1.13
C LEU A 60 10.01 -5.11 1.12
N ARG A 61 9.95 -5.82 -0.01
CA ARG A 61 10.53 -7.17 -0.14
C ARG A 61 12.06 -7.15 -0.08
N ALA A 62 12.68 -6.17 -0.75
CA ALA A 62 14.12 -6.00 -0.74
C ALA A 62 14.62 -5.59 0.65
N GLU A 63 13.91 -4.67 1.31
CA GLU A 63 14.30 -4.05 2.57
C GLU A 63 13.50 -4.59 3.78
N HIS A 64 12.97 -5.81 3.68
CA HIS A 64 12.05 -6.36 4.67
C HIS A 64 12.62 -6.36 6.10
N GLU A 65 13.91 -6.66 6.26
CA GLU A 65 14.58 -6.66 7.57
C GLU A 65 14.55 -5.26 8.21
N HIS A 66 14.85 -4.21 7.44
CA HIS A 66 14.80 -2.82 7.90
C HIS A 66 13.36 -2.38 8.24
N ALA A 67 12.37 -2.90 7.52
CA ALA A 67 10.97 -2.64 7.78
C ALA A 67 10.39 -3.47 8.94
N GLY A 68 11.17 -4.36 9.56
CA GLY A 68 10.68 -5.27 10.61
C GLY A 68 9.68 -6.32 10.08
N LEU A 69 9.75 -6.63 8.79
CA LEU A 69 8.87 -7.55 8.08
C LEU A 69 9.58 -8.86 7.74
N THR A 70 8.79 -9.90 7.48
CA THR A 70 9.33 -11.11 6.85
C THR A 70 9.42 -10.91 5.34
N SER A 71 10.41 -11.52 4.69
CA SER A 71 10.53 -11.47 3.22
C SER A 71 9.31 -12.02 2.50
N THR A 72 8.47 -12.81 3.19
CA THR A 72 7.27 -13.48 2.69
C THR A 72 5.96 -12.99 3.33
N PHE A 73 5.91 -11.75 3.87
CA PHE A 73 4.67 -11.13 4.36
C PHE A 73 3.49 -11.29 3.37
N SER A 74 2.28 -11.46 3.88
CA SER A 74 1.08 -11.61 3.04
C SER A 74 0.47 -10.26 2.68
N LEU A 75 -0.18 -10.17 1.52
CA LEU A 75 -0.92 -8.98 1.10
C LEU A 75 -2.41 -9.24 1.27
N TYR A 76 -3.07 -8.43 2.09
CA TYR A 76 -4.51 -8.50 2.27
C TYR A 76 -5.18 -7.62 1.23
N ASP A 77 -6.15 -8.20 0.54
CA ASP A 77 -7.02 -7.43 -0.34
C ASP A 77 -8.13 -6.72 0.44
N ALA A 78 -9.05 -6.06 -0.28
CA ALA A 78 -10.17 -5.36 0.33
C ALA A 78 -11.16 -6.30 1.03
N ASP A 79 -11.25 -7.58 0.64
CA ASP A 79 -12.14 -8.56 1.24
C ASP A 79 -11.54 -9.10 2.53
N ASP A 80 -10.26 -9.45 2.50
CA ASP A 80 -9.51 -9.93 3.66
C ASP A 80 -9.40 -8.84 4.73
N SER A 81 -9.11 -7.60 4.33
CA SER A 81 -9.08 -6.44 5.23
C SER A 81 -10.43 -6.22 5.91
N ARG A 82 -11.54 -6.35 5.17
CA ARG A 82 -12.90 -6.24 5.72
C ARG A 82 -13.23 -7.38 6.68
N ARG A 83 -12.85 -8.62 6.36
CA ARG A 83 -13.04 -9.78 7.24
C ARG A 83 -12.26 -9.61 8.53
N LEU A 84 -11.02 -9.12 8.46
CA LEU A 84 -10.23 -8.84 9.64
C LEU A 84 -10.88 -7.77 10.52
N MET A 85 -11.35 -6.67 9.92
CA MET A 85 -12.07 -5.64 10.68
C MET A 85 -13.36 -6.19 11.33
N GLN A 86 -14.07 -7.12 10.69
CA GLN A 86 -15.22 -7.79 11.33
C GLN A 86 -14.81 -8.60 12.57
N LEU A 87 -13.68 -9.30 12.53
CA LEU A 87 -13.16 -10.02 13.69
C LEU A 87 -12.80 -9.05 14.82
N VAL A 88 -12.11 -7.95 14.50
CA VAL A 88 -11.77 -6.87 15.43
C VAL A 88 -13.01 -6.30 16.11
N THR A 89 -14.06 -5.97 15.35
CA THR A 89 -15.30 -5.42 15.94
C THR A 89 -15.98 -6.39 16.90
N ARG A 90 -15.91 -7.70 16.64
CA ARG A 90 -16.48 -8.72 17.52
C ARG A 90 -15.66 -8.89 18.80
N GLU A 91 -14.33 -8.84 18.68
CA GLU A 91 -13.41 -8.97 19.82
C GLU A 91 -13.51 -7.80 20.79
N LEU A 92 -13.77 -6.60 20.28
CA LEU A 92 -13.98 -5.39 21.08
C LEU A 92 -15.43 -5.24 21.59
N ASP A 93 -16.30 -6.21 21.31
CA ASP A 93 -17.73 -6.17 21.65
C ASP A 93 -18.43 -4.87 21.19
N LEU A 94 -18.05 -4.38 19.99
CA LEU A 94 -18.63 -3.16 19.42
C LEU A 94 -20.01 -3.46 18.81
N ASP A 95 -21.01 -2.65 19.17
CA ASP A 95 -22.35 -2.75 18.58
C ASP A 95 -22.28 -2.58 17.05
N PRO A 96 -22.60 -3.62 16.24
CA PRO A 96 -22.47 -3.58 14.79
C PRO A 96 -23.45 -2.59 14.13
N LYS A 97 -24.53 -2.18 14.81
CA LYS A 97 -25.43 -1.14 14.32
C LYS A 97 -24.81 0.25 14.42
N ARG A 98 -24.05 0.48 15.50
CA ARG A 98 -23.39 1.77 15.76
C ARG A 98 -22.02 1.86 15.07
N TYR A 99 -21.28 0.76 15.02
CA TYR A 99 -19.92 0.68 14.51
C TYR A 99 -19.79 -0.40 13.43
N PRO A 100 -20.39 -0.19 12.24
CA PRO A 100 -20.32 -1.17 11.17
C PRO A 100 -18.87 -1.37 10.70
N ALA A 101 -18.40 -2.62 10.66
CA ALA A 101 -17.02 -2.96 10.31
C ALA A 101 -16.56 -2.38 8.97
N ARG A 102 -17.46 -2.29 7.97
CA ARG A 102 -17.16 -1.65 6.67
C ARG A 102 -16.85 -0.16 6.83
N GLY A 103 -17.58 0.54 7.69
CA GLY A 103 -17.37 1.96 7.97
C GLY A 103 -16.09 2.21 8.76
N LEU A 104 -15.76 1.35 9.72
CA LEU A 104 -14.49 1.42 10.44
C LEU A 104 -13.30 1.14 9.52
N ALA A 105 -13.36 0.09 8.69
CA ALA A 105 -12.31 -0.22 7.72
C ALA A 105 -12.04 0.95 6.75
N ALA A 106 -13.10 1.61 6.26
CA ALA A 106 -12.96 2.79 5.40
C ALA A 106 -12.31 3.97 6.13
N GLN A 107 -12.66 4.22 7.40
CA GLN A 107 -12.02 5.27 8.19
C GLN A 107 -10.56 4.97 8.49
N VAL A 108 -10.22 3.72 8.81
CA VAL A 108 -8.82 3.27 8.96
C VAL A 108 -8.03 3.48 7.67
N SER A 109 -8.59 3.08 6.52
CA SER A 109 -7.97 3.32 5.21
C SER A 109 -7.71 4.81 4.95
N ASN A 110 -8.67 5.69 5.27
CA ASN A 110 -8.47 7.13 5.15
C ASN A 110 -7.35 7.65 6.07
N LEU A 111 -7.29 7.18 7.32
CA LEU A 111 -6.22 7.55 8.25
C LEU A 111 -4.85 7.13 7.71
N LYS A 112 -4.72 5.91 7.18
CA LYS A 112 -3.47 5.45 6.55
C LYS A 112 -3.09 6.28 5.33
N ASN A 113 -4.06 6.66 4.49
CA ASN A 113 -3.84 7.54 3.34
C ASN A 113 -3.41 8.97 3.74
N GLU A 114 -3.79 9.41 4.94
CA GLU A 114 -3.30 10.65 5.57
C GLU A 114 -2.00 10.45 6.37
N LEU A 115 -1.40 9.25 6.30
CA LEU A 115 -0.18 8.84 7.02
C LEU A 115 -0.33 8.93 8.55
N VAL A 116 -1.54 8.71 9.06
CA VAL A 116 -1.85 8.72 10.49
C VAL A 116 -1.81 7.31 11.05
N ASP A 117 -0.84 7.06 11.93
CA ASP A 117 -0.70 5.78 12.61
C ASP A 117 -1.71 5.62 13.78
N PRO A 118 -1.92 4.39 14.30
CA PRO A 118 -2.87 4.16 15.39
C PRO A 118 -2.58 4.97 16.65
N GLU A 119 -1.31 5.21 16.97
CA GLU A 119 -0.88 5.90 18.19
C GLU A 119 -1.17 7.40 18.07
N GLN A 120 -0.85 8.00 16.93
CA GLN A 120 -1.20 9.37 16.57
C GLN A 120 -2.71 9.60 16.58
N PHE A 121 -3.48 8.67 15.99
CA PHE A 121 -4.93 8.79 15.99
C PHE A 121 -5.50 8.66 17.40
N ALA A 122 -5.03 7.68 18.18
CA ALA A 122 -5.46 7.49 19.57
C ALA A 122 -5.17 8.71 20.46
N ALA A 123 -4.03 9.37 20.25
CA ALA A 123 -3.65 10.56 21.02
C ALA A 123 -4.60 11.76 20.81
N ARG A 124 -5.22 11.89 19.62
CA ARG A 124 -6.14 12.98 19.28
C ARG A 124 -7.63 12.58 19.31
N ALA A 125 -7.93 11.29 19.46
CA ALA A 125 -9.29 10.75 19.41
C ALA A 125 -10.17 11.33 20.54
N SER A 126 -11.29 11.90 20.15
CA SER A 126 -12.22 12.62 21.00
C SER A 126 -13.64 12.04 20.91
N GLY A 127 -14.30 11.94 22.07
CA GLY A 127 -15.64 11.38 22.16
C GLY A 127 -15.71 9.86 21.91
N PRO A 128 -16.92 9.26 22.01
CA PRO A 128 -17.08 7.81 22.01
C PRO A 128 -16.74 7.15 20.68
N ASN A 129 -17.04 7.79 19.55
CA ASN A 129 -16.89 7.17 18.23
C ASN A 129 -15.42 7.11 17.79
N GLU A 130 -14.66 8.19 17.99
CA GLU A 130 -13.24 8.21 17.63
C GLU A 130 -12.43 7.29 18.55
N ARG A 131 -12.78 7.18 19.83
CA ARG A 131 -12.16 6.23 20.75
C ARG A 131 -12.38 4.78 20.31
N ALA A 132 -13.61 4.41 19.97
CA ALA A 132 -13.91 3.08 19.44
C ALA A 132 -13.16 2.79 18.13
N LEU A 133 -13.05 3.79 17.24
CA LEU A 133 -12.24 3.68 16.02
C LEU A 133 -10.74 3.52 16.34
N ALA A 134 -10.21 4.25 17.32
CA ALA A 134 -8.80 4.17 17.71
C ALA A 134 -8.45 2.80 18.31
N GLU A 135 -9.33 2.26 19.16
CA GLU A 135 -9.19 0.90 19.70
C GLU A 135 -9.26 -0.15 18.58
N ALA A 136 -10.24 -0.03 17.67
CA ALA A 136 -10.37 -0.92 16.53
C ALA A 136 -9.16 -0.83 15.60
N TYR A 137 -8.65 0.37 15.31
CA TYR A 137 -7.48 0.56 14.45
C TYR A 137 -6.22 -0.04 15.08
N THR A 138 -6.01 0.20 16.37
CA THR A 138 -4.87 -0.36 17.11
C THR A 138 -4.89 -1.88 17.09
N LEU A 139 -6.04 -2.49 17.40
CA LEU A 139 -6.20 -3.94 17.36
C LEU A 139 -6.05 -4.49 15.94
N TYR A 140 -6.64 -3.83 14.94
CA TYR A 140 -6.52 -4.20 13.53
C TYR A 140 -5.06 -4.25 13.07
N GLN A 141 -4.27 -3.21 13.31
CA GLN A 141 -2.85 -3.21 12.96
C GLN A 141 -2.07 -4.28 13.73
N ARG A 142 -2.40 -4.51 15.01
CA ARG A 142 -1.77 -5.60 15.78
C ARG A 142 -2.03 -6.96 15.13
N ARG A 143 -3.26 -7.25 14.74
CA ARG A 143 -3.63 -8.51 14.09
C ARG A 143 -2.95 -8.69 12.73
N LEU A 144 -2.80 -7.62 11.94
CA LEU A 144 -2.04 -7.66 10.68
C LEU A 144 -0.58 -8.04 10.93
N ARG A 145 0.08 -7.41 11.91
CA ARG A 145 1.47 -7.73 12.28
C ARG A 145 1.62 -9.17 12.76
N GLU A 146 0.72 -9.65 13.63
CA GLU A 146 0.69 -11.04 14.12
C GLU A 146 0.53 -12.05 12.98
N ALA A 147 -0.21 -11.68 11.92
CA ALA A 147 -0.39 -12.51 10.73
C ALA A 147 0.75 -12.35 9.70
N HIS A 148 1.79 -11.55 10.01
CA HIS A 148 2.81 -11.13 9.04
C HIS A 148 2.18 -10.64 7.72
N ALA A 149 1.16 -9.80 7.83
CA ALA A 149 0.40 -9.29 6.69
C ALA A 149 0.43 -7.76 6.64
N LEU A 150 0.31 -7.23 5.42
CA LEU A 150 0.08 -5.82 5.14
C LEU A 150 -1.18 -5.70 4.28
N ASP A 151 -1.99 -4.68 4.50
CA ASP A 151 -3.01 -4.28 3.54
C ASP A 151 -2.44 -3.32 2.47
N PHE A 152 -3.28 -2.89 1.52
CA PHE A 152 -2.82 -2.02 0.44
C PHE A 152 -2.34 -0.65 0.93
N ASP A 153 -2.99 -0.07 1.92
CA ASP A 153 -2.64 1.26 2.43
C ASP A 153 -1.33 1.19 3.26
N ASP A 154 -1.10 0.07 3.96
CA ASP A 154 0.16 -0.18 4.67
C ASP A 154 1.37 -0.18 3.74
N LEU A 155 1.21 -0.62 2.49
CA LEU A 155 2.33 -0.65 1.54
C LEU A 155 2.94 0.73 1.32
N ILE A 156 2.09 1.75 1.23
CA ILE A 156 2.54 3.12 1.02
C ILE A 156 3.04 3.71 2.34
N MET A 157 2.33 3.45 3.44
CA MET A 157 2.66 4.00 4.75
C MET A 157 3.97 3.43 5.34
N THR A 158 4.35 2.21 4.97
CA THR A 158 5.52 1.49 5.51
C THR A 158 6.78 1.67 4.67
N THR A 159 6.66 2.14 3.42
CA THR A 159 7.80 2.34 2.50
C THR A 159 8.45 3.70 2.73
#